data_AF-A0A5D3FNS8-F1
#
_entry.id   AF-A0A5D3FNS8-F1
#
_cell.length_a   1.000
_cell.length_b   1.000
_cell.length_c   1.000
_cell.angle_alpha   90.00
_cell.angle_beta   90.00
_cell.angle_gamma   90.00
#
_symmetry.space_group_name_H-M   'P 1'
#
loop_
_entity.id
_entity.type
_entity.pdbx_description
1 polymer ?
#
loop_
_entity_poly.entity_id
_entity_poly.type
_entity_poly.pdbx_seq_one_letter_code
_entity_poly.pdbx_strand_id
1 'polypeptide(L)'
;MSHGYGSSVPVVIRVQPPFAPPPDGRGPRDLPVRASIGDTRTDLRVGDNPITLPPGEWPIRIWLSYCGVKSGRAEITVDTRPGRPILLYYTTPRTIYNQGVLGYEPVERPGGETLALIYTLVPLIGLLAAVIAFLLLR
;
A
#
# COMPACT_ATOMS: atom_id res chain seq x y z
N MET A 1 -9.13 21.41 39.01
CA MET A 1 -9.87 20.76 37.91
C MET A 1 -8.85 20.17 36.95
N SER A 2 -8.55 18.89 37.14
CA SER A 2 -7.53 18.14 36.41
C SER A 2 -8.15 17.60 35.12
N HIS A 3 -7.77 18.15 33.98
CA HIS A 3 -8.16 17.62 32.68
C HIS A 3 -7.53 16.23 32.50
N GLY A 4 -8.37 15.19 32.51
CA GLY A 4 -7.96 13.85 32.11
C GLY A 4 -7.57 13.88 30.65
N TYR A 5 -6.26 13.95 30.37
CA TYR A 5 -5.72 13.57 29.07
C TYR A 5 -6.19 12.14 28.81
N GLY A 6 -7.11 11.98 27.86
CA GLY A 6 -7.55 10.65 27.45
C GLY A 6 -6.32 9.83 27.09
N SER A 7 -6.24 8.61 27.62
CA SER A 7 -5.09 7.74 27.44
C SER A 7 -4.84 7.53 25.95
N SER A 8 -3.57 7.65 25.54
CA SER A 8 -3.19 7.40 24.16
C SER A 8 -3.63 6.01 23.70
N VAL A 9 -4.11 5.92 22.47
CA VAL A 9 -4.72 4.72 21.91
C VAL A 9 -3.74 4.04 20.95
N PRO A 10 -3.56 2.71 21.05
CA PRO A 10 -2.77 1.97 20.07
C PRO A 10 -3.55 1.83 18.76
N VAL A 11 -2.98 2.36 17.68
CA VAL A 11 -3.37 2.09 16.30
C VAL A 11 -2.33 1.15 15.70
N VAL A 12 -2.77 -0.03 15.28
CA VAL A 12 -1.91 -1.02 14.64
C VAL A 12 -2.16 -0.98 13.15
N ILE A 13 -1.11 -0.69 12.38
CA ILE A 13 -1.14 -0.76 10.91
C ILE A 13 -0.50 -2.08 10.48
N ARG A 14 -1.32 -3.02 10.01
CA ARG A 14 -0.87 -4.27 9.43
C ARG A 14 -0.61 -4.08 7.94
N VAL A 15 0.66 -4.08 7.56
CA VAL A 15 1.07 -4.06 6.15
C VAL A 15 1.08 -5.48 5.62
N GLN A 16 0.25 -5.74 4.60
CA GLN A 16 0.27 -7.02 3.91
C GLN A 16 1.51 -7.14 3.00
N PRO A 17 2.13 -8.33 2.91
CA PRO A 17 3.31 -8.54 2.08
C PRO A 17 2.99 -8.25 0.60
N PRO A 18 3.84 -7.49 -0.12
CA PRO A 18 3.55 -7.05 -1.49
C PRO A 18 3.53 -8.19 -2.52
N PHE A 19 4.22 -9.29 -2.24
CA PHE A 19 4.33 -10.44 -3.13
C PHE A 19 4.26 -11.75 -2.32
N ALA A 20 3.90 -12.84 -2.99
CA ALA A 20 4.16 -14.16 -2.43
C ALA A 20 5.67 -14.29 -2.18
N PRO A 21 6.09 -14.96 -1.10
CA PRO A 21 7.51 -15.21 -0.87
C PRO A 21 8.08 -15.95 -2.09
N PRO A 22 9.21 -15.50 -2.64
CA PRO A 22 9.84 -16.21 -3.74
C PRO A 22 10.20 -17.65 -3.32
N PRO A 23 10.16 -18.61 -4.26
CA PRO A 23 10.37 -20.03 -3.97
C PRO A 23 11.79 -20.36 -3.51
N ASP A 24 12.74 -19.43 -3.65
CA ASP A 24 14.14 -19.57 -3.25
C ASP A 24 14.39 -19.27 -1.75
N GLY A 25 13.32 -19.00 -0.98
CA GLY A 25 13.41 -18.72 0.45
C GLY A 25 13.99 -17.36 0.79
N ARG A 26 14.36 -16.54 -0.20
CA ARG A 26 14.63 -15.12 0.04
C ARG A 26 13.30 -14.44 0.29
N GLY A 27 13.18 -13.64 1.34
CA GLY A 27 11.99 -12.81 1.52
C GLY A 27 11.80 -11.90 0.30
N PRO A 28 10.55 -11.51 -0.04
CA PRO A 28 10.36 -10.47 -1.05
C PRO A 28 11.20 -9.25 -0.67
N ARG A 29 11.82 -8.59 -1.66
CA ARG A 29 12.52 -7.33 -1.37
C ARG A 29 11.46 -6.35 -0.83
N ASP A 30 11.53 -6.09 0.47
CA ASP A 30 10.63 -5.17 1.15
C ASP A 30 10.86 -3.78 0.58
N LEU A 31 9.99 -3.39 -0.35
CA LEU A 31 9.92 -2.03 -0.82
C LEU A 31 9.48 -1.14 0.36
N PRO A 32 10.14 0.00 0.60
CA PRO A 32 9.86 0.81 1.76
C PRO A 32 8.41 1.32 1.71
N VAL A 33 7.61 0.91 2.70
CA VAL A 33 6.26 1.41 2.93
C VAL A 33 6.36 2.57 3.91
N ARG A 34 5.67 3.67 3.63
CA ARG A 34 5.69 4.88 4.45
C ARG A 34 4.29 5.27 4.84
N ALA A 35 4.14 5.77 6.06
CA ALA A 35 2.93 6.37 6.55
C ALA A 35 3.15 7.86 6.89
N SER A 36 2.12 8.66 6.68
CA SER A 36 1.93 9.98 7.26
C SER A 36 0.71 9.93 8.15
N ILE A 37 0.85 10.35 9.41
CA ILE A 37 -0.21 10.34 10.43
C ILE A 37 -0.26 11.75 11.00
N GLY A 38 -1.25 12.53 10.57
CA GLY A 38 -1.18 13.99 10.71
C GLY A 38 0.12 14.51 10.10
N ASP A 39 0.91 15.24 10.90
CA ASP A 39 2.20 15.83 10.51
C ASP A 39 3.40 14.89 10.65
N THR A 40 3.22 13.72 11.28
CA THR A 40 4.32 12.77 11.53
C THR A 40 4.47 11.80 10.36
N ARG A 41 5.71 11.51 9.96
CA ARG A 41 6.04 10.47 8.98
C ARG A 41 6.81 9.34 9.62
N THR A 42 6.50 8.10 9.24
CA THR A 42 7.18 6.91 9.71
C THR A 42 7.32 5.86 8.61
N ASP A 43 8.39 5.06 8.67
CA ASP A 43 8.56 3.89 7.81
C ASP A 43 7.84 2.69 8.45
N LEU A 44 7.11 1.93 7.64
CA LEU A 44 6.39 0.73 8.06
C LEU A 44 7.10 -0.52 7.55
N ARG A 45 7.05 -1.58 8.36
CA ARG A 45 7.50 -2.93 8.02
C ARG A 45 6.32 -3.78 7.60
N VAL A 46 6.57 -4.85 6.83
CA VAL A 46 5.57 -5.89 6.60
C VAL A 46 5.15 -6.49 7.95
N GLY A 47 3.86 -6.74 8.12
CA GLY A 47 3.27 -7.17 9.40
C GLY A 47 2.76 -5.99 10.23
N ASP A 48 2.73 -6.17 11.55
CA ASP A 48 2.10 -5.24 12.49
C ASP A 48 3.03 -4.09 12.89
N ASN A 49 2.54 -2.86 12.74
CA ASN A 49 3.24 -1.63 13.13
C ASN A 49 2.38 -0.91 14.18
N PRO A 50 2.68 -1.07 15.48
CA PRO A 50 1.95 -0.38 16.54
C PRO A 50 2.37 1.10 16.60
N ILE A 51 1.38 1.98 16.69
CA ILE A 51 1.56 3.43 16.76
C ILE A 51 0.63 3.98 17.83
N THR A 52 1.17 4.80 18.73
CA THR A 52 0.40 5.37 19.82
C THR A 52 -0.05 6.77 19.45
N LEU A 53 -1.37 7.01 19.42
CA LEU A 53 -1.95 8.32 19.07
C LEU A 53 -2.76 8.91 20.23
N PRO A 54 -2.68 10.22 20.49
CA PRO A 54 -3.57 10.85 21.44
C PRO A 54 -5.03 10.87 20.92
N PRO A 55 -6.02 11.06 21.80
CA PRO A 55 -7.43 11.17 21.40
C PRO A 55 -7.65 12.28 20.37
N GLY A 56 -8.26 11.95 19.23
CA GLY A 56 -8.55 12.89 18.16
C GLY A 56 -8.89 12.21 16.83
N GLU A 57 -9.06 13.02 15.79
CA GLU A 57 -9.21 12.53 14.42
C GLU A 57 -7.88 12.62 13.68
N TRP A 58 -7.43 11.51 13.13
CA TRP A 58 -6.11 11.37 12.53
C TRP A 58 -6.23 10.94 11.06
N PRO A 59 -5.84 11.79 10.09
CA PRO A 59 -5.68 11.36 8.72
C PRO A 59 -4.42 10.49 8.61
N ILE A 60 -4.61 9.24 8.19
CA ILE A 60 -3.55 8.26 7.98
C ILE A 60 -3.42 8.03 6.48
N ARG A 61 -2.24 8.33 5.94
CA ARG A 61 -1.89 8.14 4.52
C ARG A 61 -0.75 7.16 4.43
N ILE A 62 -0.89 6.12 3.62
CA ILE A 62 0.15 5.11 3.43
C ILE A 62 0.48 5.02 1.94
N TRP A 63 1.76 4.85 1.62
CA TRP A 63 2.20 4.61 0.25
C TRP A 63 3.46 3.75 0.22
N LEU A 64 3.66 3.08 -0.91
CA LEU A 64 4.89 2.40 -1.26
C LEU A 64 5.85 3.40 -1.92
N SER A 65 7.13 3.38 -1.55
CA SER A 65 8.15 4.20 -2.17
C SER A 65 9.02 3.35 -3.10
N TYR A 66 8.83 3.48 -4.40
CA TYR A 66 9.58 2.76 -5.43
C TYR A 66 10.39 3.74 -6.28
N CYS A 67 11.73 3.63 -6.28
CA CYS A 67 12.63 4.52 -7.04
C CYS A 67 12.33 6.03 -6.88
N GLY A 68 11.93 6.46 -5.68
CA GLY A 68 11.55 7.85 -5.39
C GLY A 68 10.11 8.24 -5.74
N VAL A 69 9.35 7.35 -6.40
CA VAL A 69 7.94 7.54 -6.75
C VAL A 69 7.03 7.00 -5.65
N LYS A 70 6.02 7.78 -5.27
CA LYS A 70 4.95 7.33 -4.35
C LYS A 70 3.91 6.55 -5.14
N SER A 71 3.84 5.25 -4.88
CA SER A 71 2.88 4.33 -5.52
C SER A 71 1.95 3.72 -4.48
N GLY A 72 0.80 3.20 -4.89
CA GLY A 72 -0.08 2.49 -3.96
C GLY A 72 -0.63 3.36 -2.82
N ARG A 73 -0.83 4.66 -3.07
CA ARG A 73 -1.35 5.57 -2.04
C ARG A 73 -2.73 5.10 -1.57
N ALA A 74 -2.93 5.08 -0.25
CA ALA A 74 -4.21 4.85 0.41
C ALA A 74 -4.38 5.84 1.58
N GLU A 75 -5.62 6.20 1.90
CA GLU A 75 -5.92 7.21 2.94
C GLU A 75 -7.18 6.82 3.71
N ILE A 76 -7.14 6.98 5.03
CA ILE A 76 -8.29 6.81 5.92
C ILE A 76 -8.17 7.80 7.08
N THR A 77 -9.30 8.29 7.57
CA THR A 77 -9.35 9.07 8.83
C THR A 77 -9.82 8.17 9.95
N VAL A 78 -9.08 8.18 11.06
CA VAL A 78 -9.35 7.37 12.24
C VAL A 78 -9.72 8.27 13.42
N ASP A 79 -10.82 7.95 14.11
CA ASP A 79 -11.18 8.60 15.38
C ASP A 79 -10.68 7.75 16.56
N THR A 80 -9.74 8.29 17.33
CA THR A 80 -9.17 7.67 18.53
C THR A 80 -9.83 8.14 19.83
N ARG A 81 -10.79 9.08 19.79
CA ARG A 81 -11.55 9.53 20.98
C ARG A 81 -12.27 8.40 21.73
N PRO A 82 -12.77 7.33 21.08
CA PRO A 82 -13.41 6.22 21.80
C PRO A 82 -12.48 5.44 22.74
N GLY A 83 -11.16 5.66 22.70
CA GLY A 83 -10.21 5.00 23.58
C GLY A 83 -9.96 3.52 23.27
N ARG A 84 -10.49 3.00 22.17
CA ARG A 84 -10.38 1.58 21.80
C ARG A 84 -9.22 1.35 20.83
N PRO A 85 -8.44 0.26 20.96
CA PRO A 85 -7.44 -0.12 19.98
C PRO A 85 -8.04 -0.21 18.57
N ILE A 86 -7.30 0.27 17.57
CA ILE A 86 -7.74 0.29 16.18
C ILE A 86 -6.76 -0.53 15.34
N LEU A 87 -7.30 -1.46 14.56
CA LEU A 87 -6.53 -2.26 13.61
C LEU A 87 -6.86 -1.81 12.20
N LEU A 88 -5.82 -1.46 11.45
CA LEU A 88 -5.90 -1.09 10.04
C LEU A 88 -5.11 -2.10 9.21
N TYR A 89 -5.66 -2.45 8.07
CA TYR A 89 -5.03 -3.31 7.08
C TYR A 89 -4.66 -2.48 5.86
N TYR A 90 -3.38 -2.46 5.52
CA TYR A 90 -2.87 -1.85 4.30
C TYR A 90 -2.44 -2.94 3.32
N THR A 91 -2.99 -2.87 2.11
CA THR A 91 -2.65 -3.77 1.01
C THR A 91 -2.03 -2.96 -0.13
N THR A 92 -0.79 -3.30 -0.47
CA THR A 92 -0.07 -2.72 -1.61
C THR A 92 -0.68 -3.21 -2.93
N PRO A 93 -0.74 -2.38 -3.99
CA PRO A 93 -1.24 -2.79 -5.30
C PRO A 93 -0.31 -3.78 -6.00
N ARG A 94 -0.84 -4.52 -6.98
CA ARG A 94 -0.04 -5.40 -7.85
C ARG A 94 0.91 -4.64 -8.78
N THR A 95 0.61 -3.38 -9.07
CA THR A 95 1.35 -2.54 -10.02
C THR A 95 1.59 -1.15 -9.41
N ILE A 96 2.62 -0.45 -9.88
CA ILE A 96 2.91 0.93 -9.46
C ILE A 96 1.86 1.95 -9.91
N TYR A 97 0.98 1.57 -10.85
CA TYR A 97 -0.03 2.44 -11.46
C TYR A 97 -1.33 2.50 -10.66
N ASN A 98 -1.49 1.60 -9.68
CA ASN A 98 -2.73 1.43 -8.96
C ASN A 98 -2.63 2.04 -7.56
N GLN A 99 -3.78 2.39 -6.99
CA GLN A 99 -3.88 2.79 -5.60
C GLN A 99 -3.78 1.57 -4.69
N GLY A 100 -3.26 1.78 -3.48
CA GLY A 100 -3.32 0.79 -2.42
C GLY A 100 -4.69 0.83 -1.77
N VAL A 101 -4.94 -0.11 -0.88
CA VAL A 101 -6.16 -0.10 -0.07
C VAL A 101 -5.78 -0.04 1.40
N LEU A 102 -6.50 0.79 2.14
CA LEU A 102 -6.40 0.91 3.59
C LEU A 102 -7.80 0.82 4.18
N GLY A 103 -8.02 -0.08 5.13
CA GLY A 103 -9.33 -0.29 5.74
C GLY A 103 -9.25 -0.94 7.12
N TYR A 104 -10.40 -1.04 7.78
CA TYR A 104 -10.55 -1.72 9.08
C TYR A 104 -10.60 -3.25 8.95
N GLU A 105 -10.80 -3.75 7.74
CA GLU A 105 -10.83 -5.18 7.42
C GLU A 105 -9.78 -5.50 6.36
N PRO A 106 -9.29 -6.76 6.29
CA PRO A 106 -8.44 -7.20 5.19
C PRO A 106 -9.17 -7.05 3.85
N VAL A 107 -8.59 -6.28 2.93
CA VAL A 107 -9.14 -6.12 1.57
C VAL A 107 -8.26 -6.84 0.55
N GLU A 108 -8.92 -7.37 -0.49
CA GLU A 108 -8.26 -8.00 -1.62
C GLU A 108 -7.31 -7.02 -2.35
N ARG A 109 -6.22 -7.57 -2.87
CA ARG A 109 -5.16 -6.78 -3.50
C ARG A 109 -5.64 -6.13 -4.81
N PRO A 110 -5.63 -4.78 -4.92
CA PRO A 110 -6.06 -4.09 -6.12
C PRO A 110 -5.07 -4.26 -7.28
N GLY A 111 -5.58 -4.11 -8.51
CA GLY A 111 -4.79 -4.07 -9.75
C GLY A 111 -4.61 -5.40 -10.47
N GLY A 112 -5.47 -6.38 -10.22
CA GLY A 112 -5.55 -7.60 -11.04
C GLY A 112 -5.86 -7.30 -12.51
N GLU A 113 -6.87 -6.47 -12.77
CA GLU A 113 -7.30 -6.13 -14.14
C GLU A 113 -6.24 -5.34 -14.91
N THR A 114 -5.62 -4.34 -14.27
CA THR A 114 -4.54 -3.55 -14.88
C THR A 114 -3.37 -4.44 -15.27
N LEU A 115 -3.02 -5.40 -14.42
CA LEU A 115 -1.97 -6.37 -14.70
C LEU A 115 -2.34 -7.28 -15.89
N ALA A 116 -3.56 -7.80 -15.94
CA ALA A 116 -4.06 -8.60 -17.06
C ALA A 116 -4.03 -7.81 -18.39
N LEU A 117 -4.42 -6.53 -18.36
CA LEU A 117 -4.38 -5.65 -19.52
C LEU A 117 -2.95 -5.46 -20.03
N ILE A 118 -1.98 -5.18 -19.14
CA ILE A 118 -0.57 -5.02 -19.51
C ILE A 118 -0.05 -6.31 -20.17
N TYR A 119 -0.30 -7.47 -19.54
CA TYR A 119 0.15 -8.76 -20.08
C TYR A 119 -0.49 -9.12 -21.41
N THR A 120 -1.65 -8.57 -21.75
CA THR A 120 -2.34 -8.83 -23.01
C THR A 120 -1.91 -7.84 -24.10
N LEU A 121 -1.84 -6.55 -23.77
CA LEU A 121 -1.66 -5.49 -24.75
C LEU A 121 -0.20 -5.36 -25.22
N VAL A 122 0.77 -5.48 -24.31
CA VAL A 122 2.20 -5.37 -24.64
C VAL A 122 2.65 -6.41 -25.68
N PRO A 123 2.36 -7.72 -25.56
CA PRO A 123 2.76 -8.68 -26.59
C PRO A 123 2.00 -8.47 -27.90
N LEU A 124 0.74 -8.03 -27.85
CA LEU A 124 -0.04 -7.74 -29.06
C LEU A 124 0.58 -6.59 -29.87
N ILE A 125 0.98 -5.51 -29.19
CA ILE A 125 1.68 -4.38 -29.82
C ILE A 125 3.03 -4.83 -30.38
N GLY A 126 3.79 -5.64 -29.61
CA GLY A 126 5.06 -6.18 -30.07
C GLY A 126 4.92 -7.05 -31.33
N LEU A 127 3.90 -7.90 -31.36
CA LEU A 127 3.57 -8.74 -32.53
C LEU A 127 3.20 -7.86 -33.73
N LEU A 128 2.35 -6.86 -33.53
CA LEU A 128 1.95 -5.94 -34.60
C LEU A 128 3.15 -5.19 -35.17
N ALA A 129 4.05 -4.69 -34.32
CA ALA A 129 5.27 -4.02 -34.74
C ALA A 129 6.19 -4.96 -35.53
N ALA A 130 6.33 -6.23 -35.11
CA ALA A 130 7.11 -7.22 -35.84
C ALA A 130 6.53 -7.53 -37.23
N VAL A 131 5.19 -7.64 -37.34
CA VAL A 131 4.51 -7.84 -38.62
C VAL A 131 4.72 -6.63 -39.55
N ILE A 132 4.55 -5.41 -39.04
CA ILE A 132 4.79 -4.19 -39.83
C ILE A 132 6.24 -4.13 -40.30
N ALA A 133 7.21 -4.37 -39.41
CA ALA A 133 8.62 -4.38 -39.77
C ALA A 133 8.93 -5.43 -40.84
N PHE A 134 8.38 -6.64 -40.70
CA PHE A 134 8.53 -7.71 -41.70
C PHE A 134 7.95 -7.31 -43.06
N LEU A 135 6.78 -6.65 -43.09
CA LEU A 135 6.16 -6.17 -44.33
C LEU A 135 6.96 -5.03 -44.98
N LEU A 136 7.61 -4.17 -44.20
CA LEU A 136 8.43 -3.07 -44.71
C LEU A 136 9.82 -3.52 -45.21
N LEU A 137 10.32 -4.65 -44.71
CA LEU A 137 11.62 -5.22 -45.08
C LEU A 137 11.55 -6.16 -46.29
N ARG A 138 10.35 -6.41 -46.83
CA ARG A 138 10.08 -7.33 -47.93
C ARG A 138 9.80 -6.58 -49.22
#